data_AF-A0A0F8YMB1-F1
#
_entry.id   AF-A0A0F8YMB1-F1
#
_cell.length_a   1.000
_cell.length_b   1.000
_cell.length_c   1.000
_cell.angle_alpha   90.00
_cell.angle_beta   90.00
_cell.angle_gamma   90.00
#
_symmetry.space_group_name_H-M   'P 1'
#
loop_
_entity.id
_entity.type
_entity.pdbx_description
1 polymer ?
#
loop_
_entity_poly.entity_id
_entity_poly.type
_entity_poly.pdbx_seq_one_letter_code
_entity_poly.pdbx_strand_id
1 'polypeptide(L)'
;MNEQVQQLVTDASEKVLAWLDATEGFAIEQAPLLAQEIVRFGLWQHGIYAVACLGMVLGSFLFAGLSFTKRPREFLIKHTDGAGYIVLILLFIPIVVGGVDGVQHAVEFLKAATAPRLYILEQIGGLL
;
A
#
# COMPACT_ATOMS: atom_id res chain seq x y z
N MET A 1 -35.82 42.49 -23.89
CA MET A 1 -34.76 41.47 -24.09
C MET A 1 -34.95 40.93 -25.50
N ASN A 2 -33.92 40.93 -26.33
CA ASN A 2 -34.03 40.63 -27.76
C ASN A 2 -34.27 39.12 -27.97
N GLU A 3 -35.19 38.71 -28.85
CA GLU A 3 -35.53 37.28 -29.06
C GLU A 3 -34.30 36.44 -29.44
N GLN A 4 -33.37 37.02 -30.21
CA GLN A 4 -32.09 36.39 -30.53
C GLN A 4 -31.22 36.09 -29.30
N VAL A 5 -31.27 36.95 -28.29
CA VAL A 5 -30.50 36.76 -27.04
C VAL A 5 -31.12 35.62 -26.23
N GLN A 6 -32.46 35.53 -26.17
CA GLN A 6 -33.12 34.38 -25.53
C GLN A 6 -32.78 33.08 -26.23
N GLN A 7 -32.79 33.05 -27.56
CA GLN A 7 -32.50 31.84 -28.33
C GLN A 7 -31.04 31.38 -28.14
N LEU A 8 -30.08 32.32 -28.11
CA LEU A 8 -28.67 32.01 -27.81
C LEU A 8 -28.46 31.49 -26.39
N VAL A 9 -29.17 32.05 -25.40
CA VAL A 9 -29.08 31.57 -24.01
C VAL A 9 -29.66 30.17 -23.88
N THR A 10 -30.77 29.86 -24.57
CA THR A 10 -31.35 28.53 -24.58
C THR A 10 -30.43 27.50 -25.24
N ASP A 11 -29.88 27.81 -26.42
CA ASP A 11 -28.95 26.92 -27.13
C ASP A 11 -27.64 26.69 -26.33
N ALA A 12 -27.13 27.73 -25.67
CA ALA A 12 -25.99 27.60 -24.76
C ALA A 12 -26.33 26.73 -23.54
N SER A 13 -27.52 26.87 -22.96
CA SER A 13 -27.96 26.09 -21.80
C SER A 13 -28.16 24.62 -22.15
N GLU A 14 -28.75 24.31 -23.30
CA GLU A 14 -28.90 22.94 -23.81
C GLU A 14 -27.55 22.27 -24.04
N LYS A 15 -26.58 22.99 -24.61
CA LYS A 15 -25.21 22.49 -24.78
C LYS A 15 -24.52 22.20 -23.45
N VAL A 16 -24.67 23.10 -22.46
CA VAL A 16 -24.10 22.90 -21.12
C VAL A 16 -24.73 21.69 -20.44
N LEU A 17 -26.05 21.51 -20.53
CA LEU A 17 -26.74 20.34 -19.98
C LEU A 17 -26.26 19.04 -20.64
N ALA A 18 -26.14 19.01 -21.97
CA ALA A 18 -25.63 17.85 -22.69
C ALA A 18 -24.17 17.51 -22.29
N TRP A 19 -23.35 18.52 -22.02
CA TRP A 19 -21.98 18.32 -21.53
C TRP A 19 -21.95 17.77 -20.10
N LEU A 20 -22.83 18.25 -19.22
CA LEU A 20 -22.95 17.74 -17.86
C LEU A 20 -23.39 16.26 -17.88
N ASP A 21 -24.43 15.93 -18.64
CA ASP A 21 -24.92 14.55 -18.78
C ASP A 21 -23.82 13.62 -19.34
N ALA A 22 -23.08 14.07 -20.35
CA ALA A 22 -21.96 13.32 -20.91
C ALA A 22 -20.83 13.09 -19.89
N THR A 23 -20.55 14.09 -19.05
CA THR A 23 -19.51 13.99 -18.00
C THR A 23 -19.95 13.06 -16.88
N GLU A 24 -21.22 13.12 -16.49
CA GLU A 24 -21.80 12.21 -15.49
C GLU A 24 -21.78 10.75 -15.99
N GLY A 25 -22.22 10.51 -17.23
CA GLY A 25 -22.14 9.19 -17.84
C GLY A 25 -20.72 8.64 -17.89
N PHE A 26 -19.74 9.48 -18.29
CA PHE A 26 -18.33 9.11 -18.27
C PHE A 26 -17.84 8.76 -16.85
N ALA A 27 -18.18 9.56 -15.83
CA ALA A 27 -17.80 9.28 -14.45
C ALA A 27 -18.40 7.95 -13.94
N ILE A 28 -19.65 7.65 -14.28
CA ILE A 28 -20.33 6.40 -13.92
C ILE A 28 -19.67 5.19 -14.59
N GLU A 29 -19.26 5.30 -15.86
CA GLU A 29 -18.59 4.22 -16.58
C GLU A 29 -17.15 4.00 -16.08
N GLN A 30 -16.45 5.06 -15.72
CA GLN A 30 -15.05 4.99 -15.28
C GLN A 30 -14.89 4.61 -13.80
N ALA A 31 -15.85 4.95 -12.93
CA ALA A 31 -15.75 4.67 -11.50
C ALA A 31 -15.54 3.18 -11.16
N PRO A 32 -16.23 2.21 -11.81
CA PRO A 32 -15.98 0.79 -11.61
C PRO A 32 -14.58 0.35 -12.05
N LEU A 33 -14.07 0.89 -13.16
CA LEU A 33 -12.73 0.59 -13.67
C LEU A 33 -11.66 1.09 -12.70
N LEU A 34 -11.77 2.34 -12.26
CA LEU A 34 -10.87 2.93 -11.28
C LEU A 34 -10.87 2.16 -9.96
N ALA A 35 -12.06 1.77 -9.47
CA ALA A 35 -12.20 0.95 -8.26
C ALA A 35 -11.50 -0.41 -8.40
N GLN A 36 -11.62 -1.07 -9.56
CA GLN A 36 -10.92 -2.33 -9.83
C GLN A 36 -9.41 -2.15 -9.88
N GLU A 37 -8.93 -1.08 -10.51
CA GLU A 37 -7.50 -0.78 -10.58
C GLU A 37 -6.91 -0.51 -9.19
N ILE A 38 -7.57 0.31 -8.36
CA ILE A 38 -7.12 0.59 -6.98
C ILE A 38 -6.96 -0.70 -6.18
N VAL A 39 -7.94 -1.61 -6.23
CA VAL A 39 -7.87 -2.89 -5.51
C VAL A 39 -6.76 -3.77 -6.07
N ARG A 40 -6.63 -3.85 -7.40
CA ARG A 40 -5.61 -4.69 -8.05
C ARG A 40 -4.19 -4.19 -7.75
N PHE A 41 -3.97 -2.89 -7.82
CA PHE A 41 -2.69 -2.28 -7.45
C PHE A 41 -2.38 -2.47 -5.97
N GLY A 42 -3.37 -2.27 -5.08
CA GLY A 42 -3.23 -2.54 -3.66
C GLY A 42 -2.80 -3.97 -3.36
N LEU A 43 -3.50 -4.95 -3.94
CA LEU A 43 -3.16 -6.37 -3.78
C LEU A 43 -1.75 -6.69 -4.27
N TRP A 44 -1.36 -6.15 -5.43
CA TRP A 44 -0.04 -6.37 -5.99
C TRP A 44 1.06 -5.76 -5.13
N GLN A 45 0.93 -4.48 -4.79
CA GLN A 45 1.92 -3.74 -4.02
C GLN A 45 2.06 -4.35 -2.62
N HIS A 46 0.97 -4.43 -1.85
CA HIS A 46 1.01 -4.97 -0.50
C HIS A 46 1.42 -6.44 -0.47
N GLY A 47 1.07 -7.22 -1.51
CA GLY A 47 1.53 -8.59 -1.68
C GLY A 47 3.04 -8.71 -1.85
N ILE A 48 3.64 -7.88 -2.71
CA ILE A 48 5.11 -7.84 -2.89
C ILE A 48 5.81 -7.45 -1.58
N TYR A 49 5.32 -6.41 -0.92
CA TYR A 49 5.92 -5.94 0.35
C TYR A 49 5.82 -7.00 1.44
N ALA A 50 4.68 -7.68 1.58
CA ALA A 50 4.51 -8.76 2.56
C ALA A 50 5.51 -9.92 2.31
N VAL A 51 5.70 -10.31 1.05
CA VAL A 51 6.67 -11.37 0.68
C VAL A 51 8.11 -10.91 0.94
N ALA A 52 8.46 -9.67 0.58
CA ALA A 52 9.79 -9.12 0.81
C ALA A 52 10.12 -9.03 2.30
N CYS A 53 9.19 -8.55 3.12
CA CYS A 53 9.33 -8.48 4.57
C CYS A 53 9.49 -9.86 5.20
N LEU A 54 8.68 -10.84 4.77
CA LEU A 54 8.83 -12.23 5.22
C LEU A 54 10.22 -12.79 4.86
N GLY A 55 10.70 -12.50 3.65
CA GLY A 55 12.04 -12.88 3.19
C GLY A 55 13.15 -12.27 4.06
N MET A 56 13.03 -10.99 4.43
CA MET A 56 13.98 -10.33 5.33
C MET A 56 13.99 -10.98 6.71
N VAL A 57 12.80 -11.20 7.31
CA VAL A 57 12.68 -11.83 8.64
C VAL A 57 13.29 -13.24 8.63
N LEU A 58 12.95 -14.07 7.63
CA LEU A 58 13.49 -15.42 7.49
C LEU A 58 15.01 -15.41 7.26
N GLY A 59 15.51 -14.49 6.43
CA GLY A 59 16.94 -14.31 6.17
C GLY A 59 17.71 -13.97 7.44
N SER A 60 17.17 -13.08 8.29
CA SER A 60 17.77 -12.73 9.57
C SER A 60 17.81 -13.91 10.54
N PHE A 61 16.75 -14.74 10.61
CA PHE A 61 16.75 -15.95 11.44
C PHE A 61 17.77 -16.98 10.96
N LEU A 62 17.87 -17.21 9.66
CA LEU A 62 18.85 -18.14 9.08
C LEU A 62 20.29 -17.67 9.34
N PHE A 63 20.56 -16.37 9.15
CA PHE A 63 21.87 -15.79 9.43
C PHE A 63 22.26 -15.89 10.91
N ALA A 64 21.30 -15.58 11.81
CA ALA A 64 21.50 -15.76 13.24
C ALA A 64 21.78 -17.24 13.58
N GLY A 65 20.96 -18.17 13.10
CA GLY A 65 21.13 -19.61 13.35
C GLY A 65 22.48 -20.16 12.84
N LEU A 66 22.94 -19.74 11.67
CA LEU A 66 24.27 -20.09 11.15
C LEU A 66 25.42 -19.52 12.00
N SER A 67 25.21 -18.33 12.56
CA SER A 67 26.18 -17.71 13.47
C SER A 67 26.26 -18.45 14.82
N PHE A 68 25.13 -18.95 15.33
CA PHE A 68 25.07 -19.69 16.59
C PHE A 68 25.52 -21.16 16.49
N THR A 69 25.37 -21.81 15.34
CA THR A 69 25.71 -23.23 15.16
C THR A 69 27.21 -23.53 15.17
N LYS A 70 28.06 -22.57 14.80
CA LYS A 70 29.50 -22.84 14.71
C LYS A 70 30.22 -22.83 16.06
N ARG A 71 29.92 -21.89 16.99
CA ARG A 71 30.41 -21.88 18.40
C ARG A 71 29.59 -20.93 19.29
N PRO A 72 28.48 -21.37 19.92
CA PRO A 72 27.58 -20.47 20.63
C PRO A 72 28.21 -19.82 21.87
N ARG A 73 29.06 -20.56 22.59
CA ARG A 73 29.71 -20.09 23.83
C ARG A 73 30.84 -19.10 23.54
N GLU A 74 31.65 -19.34 22.52
CA GLU A 74 32.74 -18.42 22.13
C GLU A 74 32.21 -17.17 21.41
N PHE A 75 31.10 -17.27 20.67
CA PHE A 75 30.47 -16.10 20.05
C PHE A 75 29.98 -15.11 21.11
N LEU A 76 29.21 -15.58 22.10
CA LEU A 76 28.74 -14.76 23.22
C LEU A 76 29.89 -14.18 24.05
N ILE A 77 30.93 -14.98 24.36
CA ILE A 77 32.07 -14.55 25.19
C ILE A 77 33.04 -13.62 24.44
N LYS A 78 33.14 -13.72 23.11
CA LYS A 78 33.99 -12.83 22.28
C LYS A 78 33.28 -11.53 21.87
N HIS A 79 31.96 -11.49 22.03
CA HIS A 79 31.09 -10.35 21.67
C HIS A 79 30.39 -9.75 22.91
N THR A 80 30.82 -10.10 24.12
CA THR A 80 30.49 -9.39 25.37
C THR A 80 31.15 -8.02 25.48
N ASP A 81 32.13 -7.73 24.62
CA ASP A 81 32.71 -6.41 24.45
C ASP A 81 31.66 -5.50 23.78
N GLY A 82 31.64 -4.20 24.06
CA GLY A 82 30.59 -3.29 23.57
C GLY A 82 30.33 -3.34 22.05
N ALA A 83 31.33 -3.73 21.25
CA ALA A 83 31.19 -3.94 19.80
C ALA A 83 30.29 -5.12 19.41
N GLY A 84 30.25 -6.19 20.22
CA GLY A 84 29.44 -7.36 19.94
C GLY A 84 27.96 -7.19 20.23
N TYR A 85 27.63 -6.37 21.24
CA TYR A 85 26.27 -5.91 21.48
C TYR A 85 25.74 -5.07 20.29
N ILE A 86 26.58 -4.22 19.69
CA ILE A 86 26.20 -3.42 18.52
C ILE A 86 25.85 -4.33 17.34
N VAL A 87 26.62 -5.38 17.07
CA VAL A 87 26.34 -6.33 15.99
C VAL A 87 25.03 -7.07 16.22
N LEU A 88 24.74 -7.49 17.46
CA LEU A 88 23.46 -8.13 17.80
C LEU A 88 22.26 -7.19 17.62
N ILE A 89 22.41 -5.92 18.04
CA ILE A 89 21.37 -4.90 17.85
C ILE A 89 21.13 -4.65 16.36
N LEU A 90 22.18 -4.51 15.56
CA LEU A 90 22.09 -4.31 14.11
C LEU A 90 21.42 -5.49 13.39
N LEU A 91 21.50 -6.70 13.93
CA LEU A 91 20.80 -7.88 13.41
C LEU A 91 19.31 -7.91 13.79
N PHE A 92 18.96 -7.39 14.98
CA PHE A 92 17.59 -7.34 15.46
C PHE A 92 16.77 -6.22 14.83
N ILE A 93 17.38 -5.08 14.48
CA ILE A 93 16.68 -3.94 13.89
C ILE A 93 15.91 -4.34 12.60
N PRO A 94 16.53 -5.02 11.61
CA PRO A 94 15.82 -5.45 10.40
C PRO A 94 14.67 -6.43 10.69
N ILE A 95 14.79 -7.28 11.72
CA ILE A 95 13.74 -8.22 12.12
C ILE A 95 12.53 -7.46 12.66
N VAL A 96 12.77 -6.51 13.56
CA VAL A 96 11.70 -5.73 14.18
C VAL A 96 11.05 -4.81 13.15
N VAL A 97 11.85 -4.08 12.38
CA VAL A 97 11.34 -3.15 11.36
C VAL A 97 10.62 -3.92 10.25
N GLY A 98 11.24 -4.94 9.66
CA GLY A 98 10.62 -5.75 8.62
C GLY A 98 9.41 -6.56 9.11
N GLY A 99 9.41 -6.96 10.39
CA GLY A 99 8.25 -7.62 11.00
C GLY A 99 7.06 -6.67 11.16
N VAL A 100 7.28 -5.46 11.67
CA VAL A 100 6.22 -4.45 11.83
C VAL A 100 5.67 -4.03 10.46
N ASP A 101 6.54 -3.69 9.52
CA ASP A 101 6.18 -3.26 8.17
C ASP A 101 5.45 -4.38 7.40
N GLY A 102 5.95 -5.61 7.52
CA GLY A 102 5.30 -6.79 6.92
C GLY A 102 3.90 -7.05 7.47
N VAL A 103 3.67 -6.86 8.77
CA VAL A 103 2.33 -7.00 9.38
C VAL A 103 1.39 -5.91 8.87
N GLN A 104 1.86 -4.66 8.76
CA GLN A 104 1.04 -3.56 8.24
C GLN A 104 0.57 -3.84 6.81
N HIS A 105 1.50 -4.20 5.92
CA HIS A 105 1.15 -4.51 4.54
C HIS A 105 0.35 -5.81 4.40
N ALA A 106 0.54 -6.80 5.26
CA ALA A 106 -0.32 -7.99 5.27
C ALA A 106 -1.78 -7.67 5.66
N VAL A 107 -1.98 -6.74 6.60
CA VAL A 107 -3.33 -6.28 6.97
C VAL A 107 -3.98 -5.52 5.83
N GLU A 108 -3.24 -4.63 5.16
CA GLU A 108 -3.73 -3.88 4.00
C GLU A 108 -4.06 -4.82 2.82
N PHE A 109 -3.22 -5.82 2.58
CA PHE A 109 -3.48 -6.89 1.60
C PHE A 109 -4.77 -7.66 1.93
N LEU A 110 -4.95 -8.07 3.19
CA LEU A 110 -6.15 -8.78 3.63
C LEU A 110 -7.40 -7.92 3.49
N LYS A 111 -7.33 -6.63 3.79
CA LYS A 111 -8.44 -5.68 3.58
C LYS A 111 -8.79 -5.56 2.11
N ALA A 112 -7.80 -5.40 1.22
CA ALA A 112 -8.02 -5.33 -0.21
C ALA A 112 -8.67 -6.62 -0.77
N ALA A 113 -8.30 -7.79 -0.22
CA ALA A 113 -8.84 -9.09 -0.65
C ALA A 113 -10.25 -9.38 -0.12
N THR A 114 -10.53 -9.07 1.15
CA THR A 114 -11.76 -9.50 1.85
C THR A 114 -12.84 -8.42 1.88
N ALA A 115 -12.45 -7.14 1.93
CA ALA A 115 -13.34 -6.00 2.05
C ALA A 115 -12.96 -4.89 1.05
N PRO A 116 -13.00 -5.15 -0.27
CA PRO A 116 -12.51 -4.22 -1.29
C PRO A 116 -13.21 -2.86 -1.25
N ARG A 117 -14.51 -2.82 -0.91
CA ARG A 117 -15.26 -1.56 -0.79
C ARG A 117 -14.72 -0.66 0.34
N LEU A 118 -14.36 -1.25 1.48
CA LEU A 118 -13.79 -0.51 2.60
C LEU A 118 -12.40 0.00 2.25
N TYR A 119 -11.60 -0.84 1.60
CA TYR A 119 -10.25 -0.49 1.13
C TYR A 119 -10.27 0.71 0.16
N ILE A 120 -11.19 0.71 -0.81
CA ILE A 120 -11.32 1.83 -1.76
C ILE A 120 -11.66 3.13 -1.02
N LEU A 121 -12.56 3.10 -0.03
CA LEU A 121 -12.91 4.28 0.75
C LEU A 121 -11.74 4.81 1.59
N GLU A 122 -10.92 3.93 2.18
CA GLU A 122 -9.70 4.33 2.90
C GLU A 122 -8.68 4.98 1.95
N GLN A 123 -8.48 4.42 0.75
CA GLN A 123 -7.53 4.96 -0.23
C GLN A 123 -7.99 6.30 -0.81
N ILE A 124 -9.28 6.44 -1.15
CA ILE A 124 -9.84 7.71 -1.62
C ILE A 124 -9.85 8.75 -0.50
N GLY A 125 -10.20 8.34 0.72
CA GLY A 125 -10.22 9.21 1.90
C GLY A 125 -8.83 9.71 2.30
N GLY A 126 -7.76 8.96 2.01
CA GLY A 126 -6.38 9.40 2.21
C GLY A 126 -5.86 10.37 1.14
N LEU A 127 -6.57 10.53 0.01
CA LEU A 127 -6.21 11.45 -1.08
C LEU A 127 -6.86 12.84 -0.96
N LEU A 128 -7.86 12.99 -0.10
CA LEU A 128 -8.57 14.25 0.20
C LEU A 128 -7.98 14.94 1.43
#